data_AF-A0A662U138-F1
#
_entry.id   AF-A0A662U138-F1
#
_cell.length_a   1.000
_cell.length_b   1.000
_cell.length_c   1.000
_cell.angle_alpha   90.00
_cell.angle_beta   90.00
_cell.angle_gamma   90.00
#
_symmetry.space_group_name_H-M   'P 1'
#
loop_
_entity.id
_entity.type
_entity.pdbx_description
1 polymer ?
#
loop_
_entity_poly.entity_id
_entity_poly.type
_entity_poly.pdbx_seq_one_letter_code
_entity_poly.pdbx_strand_id
1 'polypeptide(L)'
;MLAARISTKLHLGEIEPKLLPSINVVKEFVKIFTVALLIYPALGTYGYFVAKILKLPIPSLITIVMSVLVAGVFLLIVTLFMVYFVSIMSFKKGLDPDNITIPLITSGIDAIGTFILMYSLLIVAPYG
;
A
#
# COMPACT_ATOMS: atom_id res chain seq x y z
N MET A 1 9.94 -0.40 2.70
CA MET A 1 10.82 0.79 2.83
C MET A 1 10.41 1.74 3.95
N LEU A 2 9.14 2.15 4.06
CA LEU A 2 8.70 3.00 5.18
C LEU A 2 8.91 2.32 6.55
N ALA A 3 8.53 1.04 6.68
CA ALA A 3 8.71 0.27 7.93
C ALA A 3 10.16 0.31 8.44
N ALA A 4 11.14 -0.03 7.59
CA ALA A 4 12.58 0.08 7.89
C ALA A 4 13.02 1.47 8.35
N ARG A 5 12.54 2.53 7.67
CA ARG A 5 12.84 3.91 8.08
C ARG A 5 12.25 4.26 9.44
N ILE A 6 11.02 3.82 9.73
CA ILE A 6 10.39 4.07 11.04
C ILE A 6 11.08 3.26 12.12
N SER A 7 11.42 1.99 11.85
CA SER A 7 12.19 1.14 12.76
C SER A 7 13.54 1.77 13.12
N THR A 8 14.31 2.23 12.12
CA THR A 8 15.60 2.88 12.36
C THR A 8 15.44 4.15 13.19
N LYS A 9 14.45 4.99 12.87
CA LYS A 9 14.20 6.24 13.62
C LYS A 9 13.70 5.99 15.06
N LEU A 10 12.98 4.89 15.31
CA LEU A 10 12.62 4.46 16.65
C LEU A 10 13.86 4.02 17.45
N HIS A 11 14.76 3.23 16.85
CA HIS A 11 16.01 2.79 17.49
C HIS A 11 17.00 3.92 17.76
N LEU A 12 17.04 4.94 16.88
CA LEU A 12 17.87 6.13 17.08
C LEU A 12 17.25 7.14 18.07
N GLY A 13 16.03 6.90 18.56
CA GLY A 13 15.31 7.82 19.45
C GLY A 13 14.80 9.10 18.76
N GLU A 14 14.85 9.18 17.43
CA GLU A 14 14.35 10.33 16.66
C GLU A 14 12.82 10.41 16.63
N ILE A 15 12.15 9.28 16.83
CA ILE A 15 10.69 9.17 16.93
C ILE A 15 10.34 8.52 18.26
N GLU A 16 9.56 9.20 19.08
CA GLU A 16 8.97 8.58 20.26
C GLU A 16 7.81 7.64 19.85
N PRO A 17 7.65 6.48 20.50
CA PRO A 17 6.58 5.52 20.22
C PRO A 17 5.20 6.02 20.72
N LYS A 18 4.73 7.14 20.17
CA LYS A 18 3.42 7.73 20.42
C LYS A 18 2.39 7.20 19.43
N LEU A 19 1.12 7.16 19.84
CA LEU A 19 0.01 6.72 18.97
C LEU A 19 -0.28 7.72 17.84
N LEU A 20 0.05 8.99 18.04
CA LEU A 20 -0.13 10.06 17.06
C LEU A 20 1.18 10.31 16.29
N PRO A 21 1.15 10.35 14.94
CA PRO A 21 2.32 10.63 14.13
C PRO A 21 2.88 12.02 14.39
N SER A 22 4.19 12.08 14.63
CA SER A 22 4.91 13.35 14.72
C SER A 22 4.99 14.02 13.35
N ILE A 23 5.25 15.34 13.33
CA ILE A 23 5.38 16.12 12.10
C ILE A 23 6.45 15.54 11.15
N ASN A 24 7.50 14.90 11.70
CA ASN A 24 8.56 14.27 10.93
C ASN A 24 8.07 13.01 10.19
N VAL A 25 7.15 12.24 10.80
CA VAL A 25 6.51 11.09 10.16
C VAL A 25 5.57 11.54 9.05
N VAL A 26 4.78 12.58 9.30
CA VAL A 26 3.87 13.15 8.30
C VAL A 26 4.65 13.66 7.08
N LYS A 27 5.82 14.29 7.27
CA LYS A 27 6.70 14.69 6.16
C LYS A 27 7.16 13.49 5.31
N GLU A 28 7.46 12.34 5.91
CA GLU A 28 7.80 11.12 5.15
C GLU A 28 6.58 10.60 4.38
N PHE A 29 5.38 10.65 4.98
CA PHE A 29 4.15 10.25 4.29
C PHE A 29 3.89 11.11 3.06
N VAL A 30 4.07 12.43 3.17
CA VAL A 30 3.91 13.35 2.04
C VAL A 30 4.91 13.02 0.93
N LYS A 31 6.17 12.71 1.24
CA LYS A 31 7.15 12.31 0.21
C LYS A 31 6.70 11.05 -0.54
N ILE A 32 6.21 10.04 0.18
CA ILE A 32 5.71 8.81 -0.43
C ILE A 32 4.48 9.12 -1.29
N PHE A 33 3.58 9.98 -0.80
CA PHE A 33 2.39 10.40 -1.53
C PHE A 33 2.75 11.08 -2.86
N THR A 34 3.73 11.98 -2.87
CA THR A 34 4.21 12.63 -4.10
C THR A 34 4.74 11.63 -5.12
N VAL A 35 5.53 10.65 -4.67
CA VAL A 35 6.03 9.59 -5.56
C VAL A 35 4.88 8.75 -6.10
N ALA A 36 3.94 8.37 -5.24
CA ALA A 36 2.80 7.55 -5.62
C ALA A 36 1.90 8.24 -6.66
N LEU A 37 1.73 9.56 -6.56
CA LEU A 37 0.96 10.35 -7.52
C LEU A 37 1.56 10.32 -8.93
N LEU A 38 2.87 10.08 -9.07
CA LEU A 38 3.53 9.89 -10.36
C LEU A 38 3.48 8.43 -10.84
N ILE A 39 3.61 7.47 -9.91
CA ILE A 39 3.65 6.04 -10.23
C ILE A 39 2.27 5.51 -10.63
N TYR A 40 1.18 5.88 -9.95
CA TYR A 40 -0.13 5.33 -10.25
C TYR A 40 -0.66 5.68 -11.66
N PRO A 41 -0.52 6.92 -12.16
CA PRO A 41 -0.88 7.20 -13.54
C PRO A 41 -0.02 6.43 -14.54
N ALA A 42 1.29 6.31 -14.30
CA ALA A 42 2.18 5.51 -15.14
C ALA A 42 1.80 4.03 -15.14
N LEU A 43 1.36 3.50 -13.99
CA LEU A 43 0.87 2.13 -13.88
C LEU A 43 -0.46 1.94 -14.64
N GLY A 44 -1.37 2.90 -14.53
CA GLY A 44 -2.64 2.87 -15.27
C GLY A 44 -2.45 2.96 -16.78
N THR A 45 -1.55 3.81 -17.26
CA THR A 45 -1.21 3.91 -18.69
C THR A 45 -0.57 2.61 -19.17
N TYR A 46 0.36 2.05 -18.42
CA TYR A 46 0.98 0.76 -18.73
C TYR A 46 -0.06 -0.37 -18.84
N GLY A 47 -0.94 -0.49 -17.85
CA GLY A 47 -2.02 -1.48 -17.85
C GLY A 47 -2.95 -1.35 -19.07
N TYR A 48 -3.28 -0.11 -19.46
CA TYR A 48 -4.05 0.16 -20.67
C TYR A 48 -3.35 -0.36 -21.94
N PHE A 49 -2.06 -0.09 -22.10
CA PHE A 49 -1.31 -0.55 -23.28
C PHE A 49 -1.23 -2.08 -23.35
N VAL A 50 -0.97 -2.73 -22.23
CA VAL A 50 -0.97 -4.20 -22.15
C VAL A 50 -2.33 -4.77 -22.54
N ALA A 51 -3.42 -4.24 -21.98
CA ALA A 51 -4.76 -4.71 -22.29
C ALA A 51 -5.16 -4.48 -23.76
N LYS A 52 -4.69 -3.38 -24.37
CA LYS A 52 -4.86 -3.12 -25.81
C LYS A 52 -4.11 -4.12 -26.68
N ILE A 53 -2.88 -4.49 -26.32
CA ILE A 53 -2.10 -5.54 -27.01
C ILE A 53 -2.82 -6.88 -26.94
N LEU A 54 -3.41 -7.20 -25.79
CA LEU A 54 -4.18 -8.42 -25.57
C LEU A 54 -5.59 -8.40 -26.18
N LYS A 55 -5.98 -7.30 -26.85
CA LYS A 55 -7.31 -7.09 -27.46
C LYS A 55 -8.47 -7.29 -26.48
N LEU A 56 -8.26 -6.94 -25.21
CA LEU A 56 -9.30 -7.04 -24.19
C LEU A 56 -10.32 -5.90 -24.33
N PRO A 57 -11.61 -6.14 -24.02
CA PRO A 57 -12.58 -5.07 -23.92
C PRO A 57 -12.25 -4.21 -22.70
N ILE A 58 -11.69 -3.01 -22.95
CA ILE A 58 -11.29 -2.09 -21.89
C ILE A 58 -11.96 -0.72 -22.02
N PRO A 59 -12.21 -0.04 -20.89
CA PRO A 59 -12.63 1.36 -20.87
C PRO A 59 -11.59 2.30 -21.49
N SER A 60 -11.96 3.57 -21.62
CA SER A 60 -11.04 4.62 -22.07
C SER A 60 -9.78 4.73 -21.18
N LEU A 61 -8.67 5.19 -21.76
CA LEU A 61 -7.40 5.39 -21.05
C LEU A 61 -7.60 6.24 -19.78
N ILE A 62 -8.36 7.33 -19.87
CA ILE A 62 -8.63 8.24 -18.76
C ILE A 62 -9.35 7.51 -17.63
N THR A 63 -10.36 6.69 -17.96
CA THR A 63 -11.11 5.91 -16.98
C THR A 63 -10.21 4.93 -16.23
N ILE A 64 -9.30 4.24 -16.93
CA ILE A 64 -8.36 3.29 -16.30
C ILE A 64 -7.35 4.04 -15.42
N VAL A 65 -6.72 5.09 -15.94
CA VAL A 65 -5.74 5.88 -15.20
C VAL A 65 -6.34 6.46 -13.92
N MET A 66 -7.53 7.05 -14.01
CA MET A 66 -8.22 7.62 -12.85
C MET A 66 -8.64 6.54 -11.85
N SER A 67 -9.11 5.38 -12.32
CA SER A 67 -9.45 4.25 -11.43
C SER A 67 -8.23 3.76 -10.66
N VAL A 68 -7.10 3.56 -11.34
CA VAL A 68 -5.84 3.12 -10.72
C VAL A 68 -5.31 4.17 -9.75
N LEU A 69 -5.40 5.45 -10.12
CA LEU A 69 -4.98 6.56 -9.26
C LEU A 69 -5.77 6.61 -7.95
N VAL A 70 -7.10 6.59 -8.03
CA VAL A 70 -7.98 6.66 -6.85
C VAL A 70 -7.81 5.42 -5.97
N ALA A 71 -7.82 4.23 -6.57
CA ALA A 71 -7.63 2.98 -5.83
C ALA A 71 -6.24 2.92 -5.17
N GLY A 72 -5.20 3.32 -5.89
CA GLY A 72 -3.84 3.38 -5.41
C GLY A 72 -3.68 4.35 -4.25
N VAL A 73 -4.21 5.57 -4.35
CA VAL A 73 -4.18 6.57 -3.28
C VAL A 73 -4.89 6.06 -2.02
N PHE A 74 -6.06 5.43 -2.16
CA PHE A 74 -6.78 4.87 -1.02
C PHE A 74 -5.97 3.76 -0.32
N LEU A 75 -5.43 2.81 -1.11
CA LEU A 75 -4.59 1.74 -0.60
C LEU A 75 -3.33 2.27 0.09
N LEU A 76 -2.71 3.31 -0.48
CA LEU A 76 -1.54 3.96 0.08
C LEU A 76 -1.83 4.50 1.48
N ILE A 77 -2.92 5.24 1.64
CA ILE A 77 -3.32 5.82 2.93
C ILE A 77 -3.45 4.72 3.98
N VAL A 78 -4.19 3.65 3.67
CA VAL A 78 -4.37 2.51 4.57
C VAL A 78 -3.02 1.89 4.94
N THR A 79 -2.15 1.69 3.95
CA THR A 79 -0.82 1.09 4.15
C THR A 79 0.07 1.95 5.04
N LEU A 80 0.10 3.28 4.83
CA LEU A 80 0.91 4.20 5.64
C LEU A 80 0.51 4.14 7.12
N PHE A 81 -0.80 4.15 7.40
CA PHE A 81 -1.31 4.00 8.76
C PHE A 81 -0.98 2.64 9.34
N MET A 82 -1.21 1.56 8.59
CA MET A 82 -0.93 0.20 9.06
C MET A 82 0.54 0.02 9.41
N VAL A 83 1.46 0.47 8.54
CA VAL A 83 2.91 0.44 8.80
C VAL A 83 3.24 1.19 10.08
N TYR A 84 2.73 2.40 10.25
CA TYR A 84 3.01 3.22 11.42
C TYR A 84 2.54 2.54 12.72
N PHE A 85 1.28 2.11 12.76
CA PHE A 85 0.71 1.50 13.95
C PHE A 85 1.36 0.16 14.29
N VAL A 86 1.58 -0.71 13.30
CA VAL A 86 2.22 -2.01 13.51
C VAL A 86 3.67 -1.82 13.96
N SER A 87 4.41 -0.86 13.39
CA SER A 87 5.78 -0.59 13.82
C SER A 87 5.84 -0.07 15.26
N ILE A 88 4.95 0.84 15.66
CA ILE A 88 4.90 1.32 17.06
C ILE A 88 4.50 0.21 18.02
N MET A 89 3.50 -0.60 17.66
CA MET A 89 3.03 -1.69 18.52
C MET A 89 4.10 -2.77 18.69
N SER A 90 4.84 -3.08 17.63
CA SER A 90 5.97 -4.00 17.67
C SER A 90 7.07 -3.46 18.59
N PHE A 91 7.45 -2.20 18.41
CA PHE A 91 8.47 -1.55 19.24
C PHE A 91 8.07 -1.48 20.73
N LYS A 92 6.81 -1.15 21.03
CA LYS A 92 6.28 -1.15 22.41
C LYS A 92 6.30 -2.52 23.07
N LYS A 93 6.21 -3.59 22.28
CA LYS A 93 6.32 -4.98 22.76
C LYS A 93 7.77 -5.46 22.88
N GLY A 94 8.75 -4.60 22.64
CA GLY A 94 10.18 -4.96 22.64
C GLY A 94 10.58 -5.82 21.44
N LEU A 95 9.72 -5.88 20.41
CA LEU A 95 9.97 -6.64 19.20
C LEU A 95 10.53 -5.71 18.13
N ASP A 96 11.54 -6.17 17.39
CA ASP A 96 12.09 -5.41 16.26
C ASP A 96 10.99 -5.22 15.20
N PRO A 97 10.56 -3.96 14.93
CA PRO A 97 9.57 -3.67 13.92
C PRO A 97 9.92 -4.20 12.54
N ASP A 98 11.20 -4.36 12.20
CA ASP A 98 11.61 -4.85 10.88
C ASP A 98 11.38 -6.35 10.70
N ASN A 99 11.50 -7.12 11.78
CA ASN A 99 11.26 -8.57 11.76
C ASN A 99 9.78 -8.93 11.76
N ILE A 100 8.89 -8.01 12.18
CA ILE A 100 7.45 -8.29 12.32
C ILE A 100 6.62 -7.47 11.35
N THR A 101 6.85 -6.16 11.24
CA THR A 101 6.00 -5.26 10.45
C THR A 101 6.08 -5.58 8.97
N ILE A 102 7.29 -5.85 8.46
CA ILE A 102 7.51 -6.08 7.02
C ILE A 102 6.82 -7.36 6.56
N PRO A 103 7.05 -8.54 7.20
CA PRO A 103 6.33 -9.76 6.82
C PRO A 103 4.83 -9.62 7.07
N LEU A 104 4.40 -9.08 8.21
CA LEU A 104 2.97 -9.00 8.57
C LEU A 104 2.16 -8.16 7.58
N ILE A 105 2.69 -7.01 7.14
CA ILE A 105 1.97 -6.15 6.19
C ILE A 105 1.96 -6.78 4.80
N THR A 106 3.07 -7.37 4.36
CA THR A 106 3.15 -8.01 3.05
C THR A 106 2.19 -9.20 2.98
N SER A 107 2.27 -10.11 3.96
CA SER A 107 1.38 -11.27 4.05
C SER A 107 -0.09 -10.87 4.26
N GLY A 108 -0.35 -9.79 5.00
CA GLY A 108 -1.71 -9.26 5.20
C GLY A 108 -2.32 -8.74 3.90
N ILE A 109 -1.56 -7.96 3.13
CA ILE A 109 -1.99 -7.47 1.82
C ILE A 109 -2.19 -8.64 0.85
N ASP A 110 -1.27 -9.60 0.81
CA ASP A 110 -1.37 -10.76 -0.07
C ASP A 110 -2.60 -11.62 0.28
N ALA A 111 -2.81 -11.93 1.57
CA ALA A 111 -3.96 -12.71 2.00
C ALA A 111 -5.29 -12.01 1.66
N ILE A 112 -5.42 -10.73 2.00
CA ILE A 112 -6.61 -9.93 1.70
C ILE A 112 -6.84 -9.86 0.19
N GLY A 113 -5.78 -9.62 -0.59
CA GLY A 113 -5.83 -9.57 -2.05
C GLY A 113 -6.30 -10.90 -2.65
N THR A 114 -5.74 -12.02 -2.20
CA THR A 114 -6.16 -13.36 -2.64
C THR A 114 -7.61 -13.66 -2.29
N PHE A 115 -8.06 -13.34 -1.08
CA PHE A 115 -9.46 -13.55 -0.67
C PHE A 115 -10.43 -12.76 -1.54
N ILE A 116 -10.12 -11.48 -1.83
CA ILE A 116 -10.96 -10.63 -2.69
C ILE A 116 -11.00 -11.20 -4.12
N LEU A 117 -9.86 -11.62 -4.66
CA LEU A 117 -9.79 -12.22 -5.99
C LEU A 117 -10.60 -13.51 -6.09
N MET A 118 -10.47 -14.41 -5.11
CA MET A 118 -11.24 -15.66 -5.09
C MET A 118 -12.74 -15.41 -5.00
N TYR A 119 -13.18 -14.49 -4.13
CA TYR A 119 -14.61 -14.16 -4.00
C TYR A 119 -15.15 -13.49 -5.26
N SER A 120 -14.39 -12.58 -5.86
CA SER A 120 -14.78 -11.94 -7.13
C SER A 120 -14.93 -12.98 -8.25
N LEU A 121 -14.03 -13.97 -8.32
CA LEU A 121 -14.12 -15.06 -9.28
C LEU A 121 -15.35 -15.94 -9.06
N LEU A 122 -15.65 -16.31 -7.81
CA LEU A 122 -16.83 -17.10 -7.47
C LEU A 122 -18.15 -16.40 -7.83
N ILE A 123 -18.20 -15.07 -7.70
CA ILE A 123 -19.40 -14.28 -8.01
C ILE A 123 -19.55 -14.03 -9.51
N VAL A 124 -18.46 -13.77 -10.23
CA VAL A 124 -18.47 -13.41 -11.67
C VAL A 124 -18.49 -14.63 -12.58
N ALA A 125 -17.85 -15.73 -12.16
CA ALA A 125 -17.91 -17.02 -12.82
C ALA A 125 -18.58 -18.02 -11.86
N PRO A 126 -19.90 -17.91 -11.60
CA PRO A 126 -20.61 -19.01 -11.01
C PRO A 126 -20.47 -20.16 -11.99
N TYR A 127 -19.79 -21.24 -11.57
CA TYR A 127 -19.69 -22.47 -12.35
C TYR A 127 -21.09 -22.85 -12.86
N GLY A 128 -21.29 -22.70 -14.16
CA GLY A 128 -22.46 -23.10 -14.93
C GLY A 128 -21.98 -23.83 -16.16
#